data_AF-A0A1V3U4U7-F1
#
_entry.id   AF-A0A1V3U4U7-F1
#
_cell.length_a   1.000
_cell.length_b   1.000
_cell.length_c   1.000
_cell.angle_alpha   90.00
_cell.angle_beta   90.00
_cell.angle_gamma   90.00
#
_symmetry.space_group_name_H-M   'P 1'
#
loop_
_entity.id
_entity.type
_entity.pdbx_description
1 polymer ?
#
loop_
_entity_poly.entity_id
_entity_poly.type
_entity_poly.pdbx_seq_one_letter_code
_entity_poly.pdbx_strand_id
1 'polypeptide(L)'
;MIRITKIFTFETAHVLYNYDGKCKNMHGHSYKLFVTVKGKPIDNLDHPKNGMVVDFGDIKKIVNEEIVDVWDHAVLINANSPHKELGEDLEAKGHKVIYCSFQPTCENMLYEIADRIQAKLPQEISLAYLKLHETENSYGEWFAEDQREN
;
A
#
# COMPACT_ATOMS: atom_id res chain seq x y z
N MET A 1 -24.88 0.40 0.78
CA MET A 1 -23.47 0.53 1.18
C MET A 1 -22.90 1.73 0.48
N ILE A 2 -22.02 2.46 1.15
CA ILE A 2 -21.32 3.63 0.62
C ILE A 2 -19.82 3.34 0.61
N ARG A 3 -19.12 3.87 -0.39
CA ARG A 3 -17.66 3.85 -0.50
C ARG A 3 -17.12 5.23 -0.15
N ILE A 4 -16.04 5.29 0.61
CA ILE A 4 -15.28 6.52 0.87
C ILE A 4 -13.81 6.28 0.58
N THR A 5 -13.12 7.31 0.08
CA THR A 5 -11.72 7.21 -0.33
C THR A 5 -10.88 8.23 0.42
N LYS A 6 -9.73 7.80 0.91
CA LYS A 6 -8.68 8.69 1.42
C LYS A 6 -7.40 8.48 0.62
N ILE A 7 -6.68 9.57 0.36
CA ILE A 7 -5.46 9.58 -0.44
C ILE A 7 -4.26 9.79 0.48
N PHE A 8 -3.19 9.07 0.20
CA PHE A 8 -1.92 9.07 0.93
C PHE A 8 -0.76 9.23 -0.06
N THR A 9 0.36 9.76 0.42
CA THR A 9 1.58 9.93 -0.36
C THR A 9 2.78 9.45 0.45
N PHE A 10 3.75 8.84 -0.22
CA PHE A 10 5.02 8.41 0.38
C PHE A 10 6.09 8.33 -0.70
N GLU A 11 7.34 8.53 -0.31
CA GLU A 11 8.51 8.45 -1.19
C GLU A 11 9.19 7.10 -0.97
N THR A 12 9.41 6.34 -2.03
CA THR A 12 10.02 5.01 -1.90
C THR A 12 10.89 4.72 -3.10
N ALA A 13 12.06 4.15 -2.83
CA ALA A 13 12.93 3.59 -3.84
C ALA A 13 12.69 2.09 -4.01
N HIS A 14 12.93 1.58 -5.21
CA HIS A 14 12.89 0.15 -5.50
C HIS A 14 13.90 -0.21 -6.60
N VAL A 15 14.10 -1.52 -6.79
CA VAL A 15 14.93 -2.05 -7.88
C VAL A 15 14.39 -3.41 -8.31
N LEU A 16 14.14 -3.57 -9.61
CA LEU A 16 13.58 -4.80 -10.14
C LEU A 16 14.69 -5.77 -10.55
N TYR A 17 14.70 -6.96 -9.94
CA TYR A 17 15.60 -8.05 -10.31
C TYR A 17 15.19 -8.68 -11.63
N ASN A 18 16.17 -8.95 -12.51
CA ASN A 18 15.99 -9.61 -13.81
C ASN A 18 14.97 -8.91 -14.74
N TYR A 19 14.86 -7.58 -14.64
CA TYR A 19 14.08 -6.76 -15.56
C TYR A 19 14.98 -6.20 -16.67
N ASP A 20 14.50 -6.16 -17.91
CA ASP A 20 15.25 -5.71 -19.08
C ASP A 20 15.14 -4.18 -19.34
N GLY A 21 14.16 -3.51 -18.71
CA GLY A 21 13.94 -2.07 -18.81
C GLY A 21 14.70 -1.22 -17.78
N LYS A 22 14.34 0.06 -17.69
CA LYS A 22 15.05 1.06 -16.84
C LYS A 22 14.94 0.77 -15.34
N CYS A 23 13.84 0.19 -14.90
CA CYS A 23 13.56 -0.11 -13.49
C CYS A 23 14.45 -1.20 -12.89
N LYS A 24 15.35 -1.81 -13.69
CA LYS A 24 16.44 -2.66 -13.20
C LYS A 24 17.50 -1.88 -12.41
N ASN A 25 17.55 -0.57 -12.61
CA ASN A 25 18.39 0.33 -11.83
C ASN A 25 17.61 0.79 -10.60
N MET A 26 18.31 1.00 -9.49
CA MET A 26 17.70 1.61 -8.32
C MET A 26 17.25 3.04 -8.62
N HIS A 27 15.99 3.31 -8.33
CA HIS A 27 15.34 4.61 -8.48
C HIS A 27 14.17 4.67 -7.50
N GLY A 28 13.42 5.77 -7.47
CA GLY A 28 12.25 5.87 -6.62
C GLY A 28 11.14 6.72 -7.22
N HIS A 29 10.03 6.71 -6.50
CA HIS A 29 8.78 7.33 -6.91
C HIS A 29 8.12 8.05 -5.74
N SER A 30 7.44 9.14 -6.08
CA SER A 30 6.48 9.81 -5.21
C SER A 30 5.14 9.11 -5.36
N TYR A 31 4.95 8.02 -4.60
CA TYR A 31 3.75 7.21 -4.70
C TYR A 31 2.54 7.96 -4.18
N LYS A 32 1.41 7.78 -4.86
CA LYS A 32 0.10 8.27 -4.41
C LYS A 32 -0.88 7.11 -4.31
N LEU A 33 -1.24 6.75 -3.08
CA LEU A 33 -2.09 5.63 -2.75
C LEU A 33 -3.51 6.11 -2.43
N PHE A 34 -4.48 5.61 -3.19
CA PHE A 34 -5.90 5.80 -2.97
C PHE A 34 -6.43 4.57 -2.25
N VAL A 35 -6.95 4.77 -1.04
CA VAL A 35 -7.55 3.69 -0.23
C VAL A 35 -9.05 3.91 -0.15
N THR A 36 -9.82 3.03 -0.77
CA THR A 36 -11.27 3.07 -0.75
C THR A 36 -11.81 1.94 0.09
N VAL A 37 -12.54 2.29 1.15
CA VAL A 37 -13.27 1.34 1.99
C VAL A 37 -14.77 1.44 1.73
N LYS A 38 -15.51 0.38 2.07
CA LYS A 38 -16.97 0.33 1.96
C LYS A 38 -17.60 -0.18 3.25
N GLY A 39 -18.78 0.34 3.55
CA GLY A 39 -19.61 -0.09 4.67
C GLY A 39 -21.00 0.53 4.62
N LYS A 40 -21.76 0.38 5.70
CA LYS A 40 -23.02 1.12 5.89
C LYS A 40 -22.75 2.27 6.85
N PRO A 41 -23.27 3.48 6.60
CA PRO A 41 -23.29 4.51 7.61
C PRO A 41 -23.88 3.98 8.91
N ILE A 42 -23.25 4.29 10.04
CA ILE A 42 -23.78 3.99 11.37
C ILE A 42 -25.11 4.75 11.52
N ASP A 43 -26.18 4.04 11.85
CA ASP A 43 -27.51 4.62 12.06
C ASP A 43 -27.89 4.47 13.54
N ASN A 44 -27.33 5.37 14.35
CA ASN A 44 -27.54 5.42 15.79
C ASN A 44 -27.23 6.84 16.30
N LEU A 45 -28.25 7.59 16.69
CA LEU A 45 -28.14 8.98 17.14
C LEU A 45 -27.22 9.18 18.36
N ASP A 46 -27.10 8.17 19.22
CA ASP A 46 -26.26 8.23 20.42
C ASP A 46 -24.79 7.85 20.13
N HIS A 47 -24.48 7.43 18.90
CA HIS A 47 -23.12 7.08 18.51
C HIS A 47 -22.36 8.34 18.02
N PRO A 48 -21.13 8.62 18.51
CA PRO A 48 -20.38 9.82 18.12
C PRO A 48 -20.02 9.86 16.64
N LYS A 49 -20.03 8.70 15.96
CA LYS A 49 -19.80 8.56 14.52
C LYS A 49 -21.09 8.30 13.72
N ASN A 50 -22.26 8.68 14.25
CA ASN A 50 -23.53 8.57 13.54
C ASN A 50 -23.44 9.17 12.12
N GLY A 51 -23.98 8.48 11.13
CA GLY A 51 -23.93 8.88 9.72
C GLY A 51 -22.62 8.61 8.99
N MET A 52 -21.58 8.09 9.66
CA MET A 52 -20.30 7.76 9.03
C MET A 52 -20.21 6.29 8.65
N VAL A 53 -19.56 5.99 7.52
CA VAL A 53 -19.11 4.61 7.22
C VAL A 53 -17.99 4.24 8.19
N VAL A 54 -16.95 5.07 8.25
CA VAL A 54 -15.85 5.02 9.22
C VAL A 54 -15.24 6.42 9.28
N ASP A 55 -14.58 6.77 10.39
CA ASP A 55 -13.90 8.05 10.52
C ASP A 55 -12.64 8.08 9.63
N PHE A 56 -12.42 9.18 8.91
CA PHE A 56 -11.22 9.33 8.08
C PHE A 56 -9.92 9.35 8.88
N GLY A 57 -9.97 9.71 10.17
CA GLY A 57 -8.87 9.62 11.12
C GLY A 57 -8.48 8.17 11.43
N ASP A 58 -9.46 7.26 11.53
CA ASP A 58 -9.18 5.83 11.73
C ASP A 58 -8.49 5.24 10.49
N ILE A 59 -9.01 5.53 9.29
CA ILE A 59 -8.36 5.13 8.02
C ILE A 59 -6.94 5.71 7.96
N LYS A 60 -6.77 6.99 8.33
CA LYS A 60 -5.46 7.64 8.33
C LYS A 60 -4.47 6.88 9.19
N LYS A 61 -4.88 6.54 10.40
CA LYS A 61 -4.04 5.84 11.37
C LYS A 61 -3.60 4.48 10.84
N ILE A 62 -4.55 3.66 10.39
CA ILE A 62 -4.28 2.31 9.86
C ILE A 62 -3.30 2.38 8.68
N VAL A 63 -3.58 3.21 7.68
CA VAL A 63 -2.75 3.26 6.47
C VAL A 63 -1.38 3.84 6.75
N ASN A 64 -1.27 4.79 7.69
CA ASN A 64 0.03 5.32 8.08
C ASN A 64 0.88 4.26 8.79
N GLU A 65 0.32 3.60 9.80
CA GLU A 65 1.02 2.59 10.60
C GLU A 65 1.44 1.37 9.76
N GLU A 66 0.61 0.95 8.81
CA GLU A 66 0.87 -0.28 8.04
C GLU A 66 1.70 -0.04 6.77
N ILE A 67 1.55 1.14 6.14
CA ILE A 67 2.11 1.44 4.83
C ILE A 67 3.02 2.67 4.85
N VAL A 68 2.47 3.87 5.09
CA VAL A 68 3.21 5.12 4.87
C VAL A 68 4.45 5.19 5.75
N ASP A 69 4.31 5.05 7.06
CA ASP A 69 5.44 5.22 7.99
C ASP A 69 6.47 4.09 7.82
N VAL A 70 6.02 2.91 7.36
CA VAL A 70 6.88 1.76 7.08
C VAL A 70 7.67 1.98 5.79
N TRP A 71 7.02 2.36 4.69
CA TRP A 71 7.61 2.38 3.35
C TRP A 71 8.28 3.72 3.02
N ASP A 72 7.81 4.81 3.61
CA ASP A 72 8.35 6.14 3.34
C ASP A 72 9.87 6.20 3.64
N HIS A 73 10.59 6.80 2.71
CA HIS A 73 12.05 6.90 2.66
C HIS A 73 12.79 5.56 2.79
N ALA A 74 12.20 4.45 2.34
CA ALA A 74 12.84 3.13 2.29
C ALA A 74 13.20 2.68 0.86
N VAL A 75 14.08 1.68 0.77
CA VAL A 75 14.37 0.93 -0.45
C VAL A 75 13.73 -0.45 -0.38
N LEU A 76 12.81 -0.76 -1.29
CA LEU A 76 12.19 -2.08 -1.39
C LEU A 76 13.07 -3.02 -2.23
N ILE A 77 13.38 -4.18 -1.66
CA ILE A 77 14.25 -5.20 -2.24
C ILE A 77 13.53 -6.54 -2.22
N ASN A 78 13.52 -7.24 -3.34
CA ASN A 78 13.06 -8.64 -3.38
C ASN A 78 14.09 -9.55 -2.70
N ALA A 79 13.77 -10.00 -1.48
CA ALA A 79 14.60 -10.87 -0.66
C ALA A 79 14.75 -12.28 -1.22
N ASN A 80 13.82 -12.71 -2.09
CA ASN A 80 13.88 -14.01 -2.77
C ASN A 80 14.75 -13.96 -4.04
N SER A 81 15.43 -12.84 -4.29
CA SER A 81 16.32 -12.64 -5.43
C SER A 81 17.76 -12.35 -4.97
N PRO A 82 18.77 -12.48 -5.85
CA PRO A 82 20.13 -12.03 -5.59
C PRO A 82 20.25 -10.56 -5.17
N HIS A 83 19.25 -9.69 -5.41
CA HIS A 83 19.25 -8.33 -4.86
C HIS A 83 19.18 -8.29 -3.32
N LYS A 84 18.95 -9.42 -2.64
CA LYS A 84 19.08 -9.50 -1.18
C LYS A 84 20.46 -9.00 -0.70
N GLU A 85 21.54 -9.37 -1.39
CA GLU A 85 22.90 -8.91 -1.07
C GLU A 85 23.03 -7.39 -1.23
N LEU A 86 22.42 -6.80 -2.26
CA LEU A 86 22.34 -5.35 -2.42
C LEU A 86 21.59 -4.68 -1.25
N GLY A 87 20.50 -5.30 -0.78
CA GLY A 87 19.78 -4.84 0.41
C GLY A 87 20.67 -4.85 1.65
N GLU A 88 21.40 -5.95 1.88
CA GLU A 88 22.31 -6.10 3.02
C GLU A 88 23.43 -5.05 2.99
N ASP A 89 23.98 -4.77 1.81
CA ASP A 89 24.98 -3.70 1.60
C ASP A 89 24.46 -2.30 1.92
N LEU A 90 23.21 -2.00 1.57
CA LEU A 90 22.56 -0.71 1.85
C LEU A 90 22.27 -0.55 3.34
N GLU A 91 21.73 -1.60 3.96
CA GLU A 91 21.42 -1.65 5.39
C GLU A 91 22.69 -1.50 6.24
N ALA A 92 23.78 -2.18 5.86
CA ALA A 92 25.09 -2.04 6.50
C ALA A 92 25.66 -0.62 6.41
N LYS A 93 25.23 0.18 5.43
CA LYS A 93 25.58 1.60 5.25
C LYS A 93 24.58 2.55 5.91
N GLY A 94 23.60 2.03 6.65
CA GLY A 94 22.63 2.82 7.41
C GLY A 94 21.41 3.27 6.62
N HIS A 95 21.16 2.71 5.43
CA HIS A 95 19.93 2.97 4.69
C HIS A 95 18.77 2.11 5.21
N LYS A 96 17.56 2.66 5.18
CA LYS A 96 16.32 1.92 5.50
C LYS A 96 15.97 1.00 4.34
N VAL A 97 16.05 -0.31 4.56
CA VAL A 97 15.74 -1.34 3.56
C VAL A 97 14.52 -2.14 4.00
N ILE A 98 13.64 -2.43 3.06
CA ILE A 98 12.49 -3.33 3.26
C ILE A 98 12.70 -4.55 2.36
N TYR A 99 12.80 -5.70 2.99
CA TYR A 99 12.94 -6.98 2.32
C TYR A 99 11.55 -7.56 2.03
N CYS A 100 11.11 -7.43 0.79
CA CYS A 100 9.86 -7.99 0.29
C CYS A 100 10.05 -9.45 -0.14
N SER A 101 9.03 -10.28 0.03
CA SER A 101 8.98 -11.64 -0.53
C SER A 101 8.57 -11.69 -2.01
N PHE A 102 8.42 -10.52 -2.64
CA PHE A 102 7.93 -10.31 -4.00
C PHE A 102 8.80 -9.31 -4.76
N GLN A 103 8.68 -9.31 -6.09
CA GLN A 103 9.26 -8.28 -6.95
C GLN A 103 8.51 -6.96 -6.72
N PRO A 104 9.15 -5.86 -6.29
CA PRO A 104 8.47 -4.64 -5.83
C PRO A 104 7.92 -3.78 -6.99
N THR A 105 7.09 -4.38 -7.84
CA THR A 105 6.33 -3.68 -8.88
C THR A 105 5.05 -3.08 -8.30
N CYS A 106 4.44 -2.14 -9.02
CA CYS A 106 3.18 -1.52 -8.63
C CYS A 106 2.08 -2.56 -8.30
N GLU A 107 1.98 -3.63 -9.10
CA GLU A 107 0.97 -4.69 -8.95
C GLU A 107 1.18 -5.51 -7.67
N ASN A 108 2.41 -5.98 -7.42
CA ASN A 108 2.69 -6.78 -6.22
C ASN A 108 2.59 -5.94 -4.94
N MET A 109 2.98 -4.66 -5.01
CA MET A 109 2.78 -3.73 -3.91
C MET A 109 1.30 -3.56 -3.58
N LEU A 110 0.39 -3.54 -4.57
CA LEU A 110 -1.05 -3.44 -4.32
C LEU A 110 -1.61 -4.66 -3.58
N TYR A 111 -1.17 -5.88 -3.91
CA TYR A 111 -1.55 -7.08 -3.16
C TYR A 111 -1.09 -7.00 -1.70
N GLU A 112 0.17 -6.65 -1.46
CA GLU A 112 0.71 -6.50 -0.11
C GLU A 112 -0.01 -5.39 0.69
N ILE A 113 -0.30 -4.26 0.04
CA ILE A 113 -1.07 -3.16 0.66
C ILE A 113 -2.48 -3.64 1.03
N ALA A 114 -3.15 -4.38 0.14
CA ALA A 114 -4.48 -4.91 0.40
C ALA A 114 -4.48 -5.83 1.62
N ASP A 115 -3.56 -6.79 1.68
CA ASP A 115 -3.45 -7.75 2.78
C ASP A 115 -3.20 -7.05 4.12
N ARG A 116 -2.24 -6.11 4.16
CA ARG A 116 -1.92 -5.34 5.37
C ARG A 116 -3.09 -4.49 5.87
N ILE A 117 -3.74 -3.76 4.98
CA ILE A 117 -4.86 -2.89 5.35
C ILE A 117 -6.06 -3.74 5.79
N GLN A 118 -6.41 -4.78 5.02
CA GLN A 118 -7.54 -5.66 5.34
C GLN A 118 -7.40 -6.31 6.71
N ALA A 119 -6.18 -6.72 7.10
CA ALA A 119 -5.91 -7.31 8.41
C ALA A 119 -6.17 -6.38 9.60
N LYS A 120 -6.26 -5.05 9.37
CA LYS A 120 -6.44 -4.04 10.41
C LYS A 120 -7.77 -3.29 10.35
N LEU A 121 -8.56 -3.51 9.30
CA LEU A 121 -9.88 -2.90 9.20
C LEU A 121 -10.85 -3.51 10.23
N PRO A 122 -11.75 -2.70 10.83
CA PRO A 122 -12.85 -3.22 11.64
C PRO A 122 -13.74 -4.19 10.86
N GLN A 123 -14.36 -5.14 11.55
CA GLN A 123 -15.13 -6.22 10.92
C GLN A 123 -16.30 -5.71 10.05
N GLU A 124 -16.86 -4.55 10.39
CA GLU A 124 -17.98 -3.93 9.69
C GLU A 124 -17.56 -3.17 8.42
N ILE A 125 -16.25 -2.98 8.22
CA ILE A 125 -15.66 -2.20 7.14
C ILE A 125 -14.84 -3.12 6.25
N SER A 126 -15.10 -3.09 4.95
CA SER A 126 -14.32 -3.87 3.99
C SER A 126 -13.48 -2.93 3.13
N LEU A 127 -12.26 -3.36 2.81
CA LEU A 127 -11.51 -2.76 1.73
C LEU A 127 -12.27 -3.01 0.41
N ALA A 128 -12.41 -1.97 -0.41
CA ALA A 128 -13.20 -2.04 -1.64
C ALA A 128 -12.33 -1.90 -2.88
N TYR A 129 -11.37 -0.98 -2.84
CA TYR A 129 -10.53 -0.65 -3.97
C TYR A 129 -9.25 0.04 -3.49
N LEU A 130 -8.16 -0.23 -4.21
CA LEU A 130 -6.90 0.48 -4.11
C LEU A 130 -6.49 0.98 -5.49
N LYS A 131 -5.83 2.12 -5.52
CA LYS A 131 -5.06 2.59 -6.68
C LYS A 131 -3.74 3.16 -6.23
N LEU A 132 -2.67 2.74 -6.87
CA LEU A 132 -1.31 3.17 -6.56
C LEU A 132 -0.71 3.82 -7.79
N HIS A 133 -0.51 5.12 -7.74
CA HIS A 133 0.26 5.84 -8.75
C HIS A 133 1.74 5.69 -8.46
N GLU A 134 2.47 5.12 -9.42
CA GLU A 134 3.93 5.14 -9.44
C GLU A 134 4.44 6.43 -10.11
N THR A 135 3.65 6.98 -11.04
CA THR A 135 3.87 8.30 -11.64
C THR A 135 2.53 9.02 -11.79
N GLU A 136 2.56 10.29 -12.23
CA GLU A 136 1.34 11.03 -12.56
C GLU A 136 0.48 10.36 -13.65
N ASN A 137 1.11 9.59 -14.54
CA ASN A 137 0.46 9.01 -15.72
C ASN A 137 0.47 7.48 -15.78
N SER A 138 0.93 6.78 -14.73
CA SER A 138 0.95 5.32 -14.66
C SER A 138 0.64 4.84 -13.25
N TYR A 139 -0.34 3.94 -13.16
CA TYR A 139 -0.86 3.44 -11.90
C TYR A 139 -1.38 2.02 -12.05
N GLY A 140 -1.32 1.26 -10.95
CA GLY A 140 -2.02 0.00 -10.78
C GLY A 140 -3.34 0.18 -10.03
N GLU A 141 -4.26 -0.75 -10.22
CA GLU A 141 -5.55 -0.78 -9.53
C GLU A 141 -5.81 -2.18 -8.99
N TRP A 142 -6.42 -2.25 -7.81
CA TRP A 142 -6.86 -3.49 -7.20
C TRP A 142 -8.30 -3.32 -6.74
N PHE A 143 -9.17 -4.24 -7.14
CA PHE A 143 -10.58 -4.25 -6.77
C PHE A 143 -10.90 -5.49 -5.93
N ALA A 144 -11.55 -5.29 -4.78
CA ALA A 144 -11.95 -6.40 -3.89
C ALA A 144 -13.04 -7.31 -4.48
N GLU A 145 -13.61 -6.97 -5.64
CA GLU A 145 -14.56 -7.82 -6.35
C GLU A 145 -13.87 -8.78 -7.32
N ASP A 146 -12.77 -8.37 -7.93
CA ASP A 146 -11.97 -9.20 -8.83
C ASP A 146 -11.18 -10.29 -8.09
N GLN A 147 -11.04 -10.18 -6.76
CA GLN A 147 -10.30 -11.16 -5.96
C GLN A 147 -11.12 -12.35 -5.50
N ARG A 148 -12.44 -12.37 -5.77
CA ARG A 148 -13.34 -13.40 -5.25
C ARG A 148 -13.45 -14.63 -6.15
N GLU A 149 -12.72 -14.65 -7.27
CA GLU A 149 -12.79 -15.71 -8.28
C GLU A 149 -11.56 -16.63 -8.32
N ASN A 150 -10.68 -16.59 -7.31
CA ASN A 150 -9.57 -17.53 -7.15
C ASN A 150 -9.68 -18.34 -5.86
#